data_AF-A0A3M8B803-F1
#
_entry.id   AF-A0A3M8B803-F1
#
_cell.length_a   1.000
_cell.length_b   1.000
_cell.length_c   1.000
_cell.angle_alpha   90.00
_cell.angle_beta   90.00
_cell.angle_gamma   90.00
#
_symmetry.space_group_name_H-M   'P 1'
#
loop_
_entity.id
_entity.type
_entity.pdbx_description
1 polymer ?
#
loop_
_entity_poly.entity_id
_entity_poly.type
_entity_poly.pdbx_seq_one_letter_code
_entity_poly.pdbx_strand_id
1 'polypeptide(L)'
;MRYTKRKVKGRRSKKPNILAMLAKYKDGEISTKPRKIVVDNLLRLSVSQNFDEAKSEWEYVDWIDQNTLDNMSYFSEKPPVEFYSTCQLCGQENLRYNLIIQNKINGNKLHVGTTCVIRFGVGAKDMASGKSAVQRIVDETYTLSEIRALSAGMKVLYPWARDVKQMHGHIKRYFELKMINEPTKEQIAQIMFGKESLNDVFLLNRAFDIYYEPGKLDMSRFF
;
A
#
# COMPACT_ATOMS: atom_id res chain seq x y z
N MET A 1 19.27 38.31 7.18
CA MET A 1 18.20 37.66 6.40
C MET A 1 17.62 36.51 7.22
N ARG A 2 16.40 36.64 7.76
CA ARG A 2 15.74 35.60 8.57
C ARG A 2 14.90 34.71 7.66
N TYR A 3 15.33 33.47 7.41
CA TYR A 3 14.52 32.47 6.73
C TYR A 3 13.38 32.00 7.64
N THR A 4 12.18 32.53 7.42
CA THR A 4 10.95 31.99 8.02
C THR A 4 10.61 30.65 7.40
N LYS A 5 10.85 29.55 8.13
CA LYS A 5 10.36 28.21 7.77
C LYS A 5 8.83 28.21 7.77
N ARG A 6 8.21 28.26 6.58
CA ARG A 6 6.81 27.86 6.42
C ARG A 6 6.71 26.37 6.78
N LYS A 7 6.10 26.06 7.93
CA LYS A 7 5.66 24.70 8.26
C LYS A 7 4.56 24.32 7.25
N VAL A 8 4.93 23.61 6.18
CA VAL A 8 3.96 22.83 5.42
C VAL A 8 3.44 21.77 6.38
N LYS A 9 2.24 21.98 6.94
CA LYS A 9 1.52 20.96 7.71
C LYS A 9 1.10 19.87 6.72
N GLY A 10 2.02 18.97 6.38
CA GLY A 10 1.67 17.74 5.69
C GLY A 10 0.66 16.99 6.54
N ARG A 11 -0.57 16.82 6.04
CA ARG A 11 -1.53 15.88 6.64
C ARG A 11 -0.89 14.51 6.53
N ARG A 12 -0.37 13.97 7.64
CA ARG A 12 0.07 12.56 7.69
C ARG A 12 -1.11 11.69 7.26
N SER A 13 -0.89 10.83 6.28
CA SER A 13 -1.91 9.86 5.87
C SER A 13 -2.25 9.02 7.10
N LYS A 14 -3.52 8.98 7.51
CA LYS A 14 -3.94 8.10 8.60
C LYS A 14 -4.06 6.70 8.02
N LYS A 15 -3.32 5.74 8.59
CA LYS A 15 -3.47 4.33 8.28
C LYS A 15 -4.97 3.96 8.28
N PRO A 16 -5.50 3.39 7.20
CA PRO A 16 -6.90 2.97 7.16
C PRO A 16 -7.16 1.93 8.23
N ASN A 17 -8.14 2.19 9.10
CA ASN A 17 -8.60 1.19 10.06
C ASN A 17 -9.63 0.29 9.36
N ILE A 18 -9.16 -0.78 8.74
CA ILE A 18 -10.01 -1.74 8.03
C ILE A 18 -11.02 -2.35 8.99
N LEU A 19 -10.61 -2.65 10.23
CA LEU A 19 -11.52 -3.14 11.26
C LEU A 19 -12.65 -2.15 11.54
N ALA A 20 -12.39 -0.84 11.56
CA ALA A 20 -13.45 0.17 11.70
C ALA A 20 -14.33 0.30 10.44
N MET A 21 -13.76 0.10 9.24
CA MET A 21 -14.54 0.06 7.99
C MET A 21 -15.45 -1.16 7.94
N LEU A 22 -14.96 -2.30 8.45
CA LEU A 22 -15.69 -3.55 8.56
C LEU A 22 -16.66 -3.56 9.75
N ALA A 23 -16.38 -2.85 10.84
CA ALA A 23 -17.24 -2.76 12.02
C ALA A 23 -18.60 -2.10 11.74
N LYS A 24 -18.71 -1.35 10.63
CA LYS A 24 -20.00 -0.90 10.10
C LYS A 24 -20.91 -2.04 9.65
N TYR A 25 -20.34 -3.23 9.51
CA TYR A 25 -21.01 -4.44 9.06
C TYR A 25 -20.87 -5.48 10.18
N LYS A 26 -21.84 -5.51 11.10
CA LYS A 26 -21.88 -6.50 12.19
C LYS A 26 -21.84 -7.92 11.59
N ASP A 27 -21.09 -8.83 12.20
CA ASP A 27 -20.82 -10.22 11.74
C ASP A 27 -22.08 -11.13 11.67
N GLY A 28 -23.30 -10.59 11.57
CA GLY A 28 -24.57 -11.33 11.46
C GLY A 28 -25.61 -10.77 10.45
N GLU A 29 -25.41 -9.59 9.86
CA GLU A 29 -26.40 -8.97 8.93
C GLU A 29 -25.92 -8.88 7.47
N ILE A 30 -24.69 -9.31 7.20
CA ILE A 30 -24.10 -9.20 5.86
C ILE A 30 -24.57 -10.38 5.02
N SER A 31 -25.60 -10.18 4.21
CA SER A 31 -25.95 -11.15 3.16
C SER A 31 -24.72 -11.43 2.30
N THR A 32 -24.17 -12.63 2.38
CA THR A 32 -23.01 -13.08 1.58
C THR A 32 -23.36 -13.24 0.11
N LYS A 33 -24.66 -13.22 -0.22
CA LYS A 33 -25.16 -13.33 -1.58
C LYS A 33 -24.90 -12.03 -2.35
N PRO A 34 -24.14 -12.08 -3.45
CA PRO A 34 -23.89 -10.90 -4.28
C PRO A 34 -25.18 -10.43 -4.96
N ARG A 35 -25.29 -9.11 -5.16
CA ARG A 35 -26.33 -8.55 -6.05
C ARG A 35 -25.97 -8.90 -7.50
N LYS A 36 -26.98 -8.96 -8.38
CA LYS A 36 -26.79 -9.26 -9.80
C LYS A 36 -25.69 -8.43 -10.46
N ILE A 37 -25.65 -7.12 -10.19
CA ILE A 37 -24.60 -6.23 -10.72
C ILE A 37 -23.17 -6.67 -10.35
N VAL A 38 -22.96 -7.21 -9.15
CA VAL A 38 -21.65 -7.70 -8.70
C VAL A 38 -21.28 -8.95 -9.48
N VAL A 39 -22.24 -9.85 -9.67
CA VAL A 39 -22.06 -11.07 -10.46
C VAL A 39 -21.72 -10.72 -11.91
N ASP A 40 -22.53 -9.89 -12.53
CA ASP A 40 -22.39 -9.48 -13.94
C ASP A 40 -21.03 -8.78 -14.17
N ASN A 41 -20.65 -7.85 -13.30
CA ASN A 41 -19.38 -7.13 -13.43
C ASN A 41 -18.15 -8.02 -13.25
N LEU A 42 -18.20 -9.01 -12.34
CA LEU A 42 -17.11 -9.96 -12.17
C LEU A 42 -17.02 -10.89 -13.39
N LEU A 43 -18.13 -11.50 -13.77
CA LEU A 43 -18.19 -12.49 -14.85
C LEU A 43 -17.82 -11.90 -16.21
N ARG A 44 -18.23 -10.65 -16.50
CA ARG A 44 -17.89 -9.97 -17.76
C ARG A 44 -16.38 -9.89 -18.00
N LEU A 45 -15.58 -9.86 -16.94
CA LEU A 45 -14.12 -9.75 -17.00
C LEU A 45 -13.40 -11.05 -16.61
N SER A 46 -14.15 -12.11 -16.31
CA SER A 46 -13.64 -13.43 -15.95
C SER A 46 -13.64 -14.37 -17.15
N VAL A 47 -12.88 -15.45 -17.05
CA VAL A 47 -12.90 -16.54 -18.04
C VAL A 47 -14.04 -17.49 -17.72
N SER A 48 -14.23 -17.85 -16.45
CA SER A 48 -15.36 -18.65 -15.99
C SER A 48 -16.69 -17.91 -16.15
N GLN A 49 -17.72 -18.70 -16.44
CA GLN A 49 -19.11 -18.26 -16.51
C GLN A 49 -19.85 -18.45 -15.18
N ASN A 50 -19.19 -19.03 -14.18
CA ASN A 50 -19.73 -19.27 -12.84
C ASN A 50 -19.09 -18.31 -11.83
N PHE A 51 -19.91 -17.64 -11.01
CA PHE A 51 -19.42 -16.64 -10.06
C PHE A 51 -18.45 -17.23 -9.02
N ASP A 52 -18.73 -18.44 -8.52
CA ASP A 52 -17.92 -19.07 -7.50
C ASP A 52 -16.54 -19.49 -8.00
N GLU A 53 -16.48 -20.01 -9.21
CA GLU A 53 -15.22 -20.32 -9.90
C GLU A 53 -14.46 -19.03 -10.27
N ALA A 54 -15.17 -18.06 -10.84
CA ALA A 54 -14.60 -16.78 -11.25
C ALA A 54 -13.85 -16.11 -10.11
N LYS A 55 -14.35 -16.14 -8.86
CA LYS A 55 -13.66 -15.57 -7.69
C LYS A 55 -12.21 -16.04 -7.53
N SER A 56 -11.93 -17.29 -7.90
CA SER A 56 -10.61 -17.91 -7.76
C SER A 56 -9.63 -17.47 -8.86
N GLU A 57 -10.12 -16.86 -9.93
CA GLU A 57 -9.30 -16.27 -11.00
C GLU A 57 -8.70 -14.94 -10.59
N TRP A 58 -9.29 -14.25 -9.62
CA TRP A 58 -8.84 -12.94 -9.20
C TRP A 58 -7.83 -13.03 -8.07
N GLU A 59 -6.85 -12.14 -8.08
CA GLU A 59 -5.88 -11.94 -7.02
C GLU A 59 -5.73 -10.46 -6.72
N TYR A 60 -5.25 -10.14 -5.52
CA TYR A 60 -4.98 -8.77 -5.14
C TYR A 60 -3.63 -8.33 -5.69
N VAL A 61 -3.58 -7.11 -6.24
CA VAL A 61 -2.36 -6.57 -6.84
C VAL A 61 -1.88 -5.33 -6.12
N ASP A 62 -2.78 -4.40 -5.78
CA ASP A 62 -2.36 -3.12 -5.21
C ASP A 62 -3.48 -2.43 -4.41
N TRP A 63 -3.12 -1.32 -3.76
CA TRP A 63 -4.02 -0.44 -3.02
C TRP A 63 -3.67 1.03 -3.26
N ILE A 64 -4.69 1.84 -3.52
CA ILE A 64 -4.57 3.28 -3.78
C ILE A 64 -5.42 4.05 -2.76
N ASP A 65 -4.82 5.05 -2.11
CA ASP A 65 -5.53 6.10 -1.39
C ASP A 65 -5.64 7.33 -2.28
N GLN A 66 -6.82 7.95 -2.32
CA GLN A 66 -7.05 9.23 -2.99
C GLN A 66 -6.01 10.28 -2.58
N ASN A 67 -5.66 10.35 -1.29
CA ASN A 67 -4.67 11.32 -0.81
C ASN A 67 -3.27 11.05 -1.37
N THR A 68 -2.93 9.80 -1.69
CA THR A 68 -1.63 9.46 -2.28
C THR A 68 -1.53 10.01 -3.70
N LEU A 69 -2.63 10.01 -4.45
CA LEU A 69 -2.68 10.61 -5.79
C LEU A 69 -2.60 12.13 -5.75
N ASP A 70 -3.30 12.78 -4.82
CA ASP A 70 -3.27 14.23 -4.66
C ASP A 70 -1.84 14.74 -4.35
N ASN A 71 -1.03 13.93 -3.65
CA ASN A 71 0.37 14.26 -3.37
C ASN A 71 1.33 13.92 -4.54
N MET A 72 1.00 12.91 -5.36
CA MET A 72 1.81 12.53 -6.53
C MET A 72 1.55 13.41 -7.76
N SER A 73 0.34 13.95 -7.93
CA SER A 73 0.00 14.85 -9.04
C SER A 73 0.77 16.17 -9.01
N TYR A 74 1.35 16.54 -7.87
CA TYR A 74 2.18 17.73 -7.74
C TYR A 74 3.57 17.58 -8.41
N PHE A 75 4.01 16.35 -8.69
CA PHE A 75 5.34 16.05 -9.23
C PHE A 75 5.34 15.40 -10.62
N SER A 76 4.17 15.04 -11.18
CA SER A 76 4.08 14.45 -12.52
C SER A 76 2.70 14.69 -13.16
N GLU A 77 2.66 15.01 -14.45
CA GLU A 77 1.44 15.33 -15.22
C GLU A 77 0.40 14.19 -15.27
N LYS A 78 0.82 12.95 -14.99
CA LYS A 78 -0.09 11.80 -14.94
C LYS A 78 0.33 10.83 -13.85
N PRO A 79 -0.48 10.59 -12.81
CA PRO A 79 -0.16 9.55 -11.84
C PRO A 79 -0.11 8.18 -12.54
N PRO A 80 0.82 7.30 -12.16
CA PRO A 80 1.01 6.00 -12.82
C PRO A 80 -0.19 5.05 -12.66
N VAL A 81 -1.14 5.37 -11.78
CA VAL A 81 -2.30 4.55 -11.48
C VAL A 81 -3.54 5.43 -11.33
N GLU A 82 -4.65 5.05 -11.96
CA GLU A 82 -5.93 5.77 -11.87
C GLU A 82 -6.72 5.39 -10.62
N PHE A 83 -7.39 6.38 -10.03
CA PHE A 83 -8.36 6.16 -8.97
C PHE A 83 -9.78 6.43 -9.44
N TYR A 84 -10.64 5.48 -9.11
CA TYR A 84 -12.06 5.48 -9.37
C TYR A 84 -12.79 5.75 -8.06
N SER A 85 -13.52 6.86 -7.99
CA SER A 85 -14.39 7.18 -6.85
C SER A 85 -15.57 6.21 -6.70
N THR A 86 -15.83 5.39 -7.72
CA THR A 86 -16.90 4.39 -7.75
C THR A 86 -16.32 2.99 -7.84
N CYS A 87 -16.80 2.08 -6.99
CA CYS A 87 -16.44 0.66 -6.99
C CYS A 87 -16.88 0.00 -8.30
N GLN A 88 -15.94 -0.49 -9.09
CA GLN A 88 -16.23 -1.14 -10.38
C GLN A 88 -16.95 -2.49 -10.23
N LEU A 89 -17.00 -3.06 -9.03
CA LEU A 89 -17.73 -4.30 -8.78
C LEU A 89 -19.19 -4.05 -8.40
N CYS A 90 -19.48 -3.17 -7.44
CA CYS A 90 -20.84 -2.97 -6.92
C CYS A 90 -21.48 -1.63 -7.25
N GLY A 91 -20.75 -0.69 -7.86
CA GLY A 91 -21.22 0.66 -8.15
C GLY A 91 -21.26 1.60 -6.95
N GLN A 92 -20.72 1.23 -5.78
CA GLN A 92 -20.69 2.13 -4.62
C GLN A 92 -19.79 3.34 -4.90
N GLU A 93 -20.37 4.53 -4.82
CA GLU A 93 -19.68 5.81 -4.97
C GLU A 93 -18.92 6.25 -3.72
N ASN A 94 -18.13 7.31 -3.85
CA ASN A 94 -17.37 7.95 -2.79
C ASN A 94 -16.39 7.00 -2.07
N LEU A 95 -15.77 6.11 -2.85
CA LEU A 95 -14.61 5.36 -2.37
C LEU A 95 -13.52 6.35 -1.95
N ARG A 96 -12.97 6.10 -0.76
CA ARG A 96 -11.76 6.78 -0.28
C ARG A 96 -10.49 6.03 -0.65
N TYR A 97 -10.66 4.75 -0.97
CA TYR A 97 -9.58 3.81 -1.22
C TYR A 97 -10.02 2.82 -2.30
N ASN A 98 -9.09 2.49 -3.19
CA ASN A 98 -9.27 1.45 -4.19
C ASN A 98 -8.35 0.29 -3.85
N LEU A 99 -8.92 -0.92 -3.79
CA LEU A 99 -8.15 -2.13 -3.99
C LEU A 99 -8.12 -2.45 -5.47
N ILE A 100 -6.95 -2.78 -5.99
CA ILE A 100 -6.79 -3.29 -7.35
C ILE A 100 -6.76 -4.81 -7.24
N ILE A 101 -7.72 -5.47 -7.87
CA ILE A 101 -7.71 -6.91 -8.10
C ILE A 101 -7.46 -7.17 -9.59
N GLN A 102 -6.76 -8.26 -9.90
CA GLN A 102 -6.44 -8.67 -11.25
C GLN A 102 -6.83 -10.12 -11.47
N ASN A 103 -7.42 -10.41 -12.61
CA ASN A 103 -7.62 -11.77 -13.07
C ASN A 103 -6.27 -12.34 -13.55
N LYS A 104 -5.80 -13.39 -12.89
CA LYS A 104 -4.50 -14.01 -13.16
C LYS A 104 -4.41 -14.76 -14.49
N ILE A 105 -5.54 -15.03 -15.14
CA ILE A 105 -5.61 -15.78 -16.41
C ILE A 105 -5.56 -14.82 -17.60
N ASN A 106 -6.39 -13.78 -17.60
CA ASN A 106 -6.53 -12.86 -18.73
C ASN A 106 -5.95 -11.46 -18.48
N GLY A 107 -5.48 -11.17 -17.26
CA GLY A 107 -4.86 -9.91 -16.89
C GLY A 107 -5.83 -8.74 -16.65
N ASN A 108 -7.15 -8.94 -16.77
CA ASN A 108 -8.15 -7.89 -16.54
C ASN A 108 -8.07 -7.37 -15.10
N LYS A 109 -8.32 -6.07 -14.91
CA LYS A 109 -8.22 -5.42 -13.59
C LYS A 109 -9.54 -4.78 -13.19
N LEU A 110 -9.78 -4.74 -11.88
CA LEU A 110 -10.91 -4.04 -11.27
C LEU A 110 -10.44 -3.20 -10.08
N HIS A 111 -10.93 -1.96 -9.99
CA HIS A 111 -10.78 -1.06 -8.86
C HIS A 111 -12.02 -1.15 -7.97
N VAL A 112 -11.85 -1.68 -6.76
CA VAL A 112 -12.96 -2.09 -5.90
C VAL A 112 -12.80 -1.59 -4.48
N GLY A 113 -13.92 -1.38 -3.79
CA GLY A 113 -13.90 -1.09 -2.36
C GLY A 113 -13.53 -2.34 -1.54
N THR A 114 -12.89 -2.12 -0.39
CA THR A 114 -12.51 -3.17 0.57
C THR A 114 -13.69 -4.08 0.96
N THR A 115 -14.87 -3.49 1.13
CA THR A 115 -16.10 -4.21 1.47
C THR A 115 -16.46 -5.28 0.43
N CYS A 116 -16.38 -4.96 -0.86
CA CYS A 116 -16.76 -5.90 -1.92
C CYS A 116 -15.91 -7.15 -1.90
N VAL A 117 -14.61 -6.94 -1.74
CA VAL A 117 -13.66 -8.02 -1.81
C VAL A 117 -13.79 -8.96 -0.61
N ILE A 118 -13.92 -8.38 0.58
CA ILE A 118 -14.08 -9.13 1.82
C ILE A 118 -15.44 -9.84 1.86
N ARG A 119 -16.51 -9.16 1.45
CA ARG A 119 -17.87 -9.69 1.51
C ARG A 119 -18.10 -10.85 0.55
N PHE A 120 -17.54 -10.76 -0.66
CA PHE A 120 -17.80 -11.74 -1.70
C PHE A 120 -16.67 -12.75 -1.86
N GLY A 121 -15.55 -12.61 -1.13
CA GLY A 121 -14.43 -13.56 -1.20
C GLY A 121 -13.73 -13.56 -2.55
N VAL A 122 -13.68 -12.40 -3.23
CA VAL A 122 -13.00 -12.30 -4.53
C VAL A 122 -11.48 -12.39 -4.28
N GLY A 123 -10.82 -13.40 -4.84
CA GLY A 123 -9.40 -13.67 -4.60
C GLY A 123 -9.04 -14.15 -3.20
N ALA A 124 -10.01 -14.64 -2.43
CA ALA A 124 -9.79 -15.29 -1.13
C ALA A 124 -10.60 -16.58 -1.01
N LYS A 125 -10.14 -17.52 -0.17
CA LYS A 125 -10.86 -18.78 0.06
C LYS A 125 -12.13 -18.59 0.90
N ASP A 126 -12.10 -17.64 1.83
CA ASP A 126 -13.17 -17.33 2.76
C ASP A 126 -13.06 -15.88 3.26
N MET A 127 -14.03 -15.42 4.05
CA MET A 127 -14.03 -14.05 4.58
C MET A 127 -12.87 -13.76 5.54
N ALA A 128 -12.45 -14.71 6.36
CA ALA A 128 -11.38 -14.51 7.34
C ALA A 128 -10.02 -14.40 6.65
N SER A 129 -9.77 -15.26 5.65
CA SER A 129 -8.60 -15.16 4.79
C SER A 129 -8.64 -13.87 3.94
N GLY A 130 -9.81 -13.46 3.46
CA GLY A 130 -9.99 -12.17 2.78
C GLY A 130 -9.68 -10.97 3.67
N LYS A 131 -10.23 -10.91 4.89
CA LYS A 131 -9.93 -9.85 5.89
C LYS A 131 -8.42 -9.76 6.15
N SER A 132 -7.77 -10.90 6.37
CA SER A 132 -6.33 -10.97 6.65
C SER A 132 -5.46 -10.57 5.46
N ALA A 133 -5.83 -11.01 4.25
CA ALA A 133 -5.12 -10.66 3.01
C ALA A 133 -5.19 -9.15 2.75
N VAL A 134 -6.40 -8.57 2.83
CA VAL A 134 -6.59 -7.12 2.65
C VAL A 134 -5.85 -6.34 3.73
N GLN A 135 -5.89 -6.77 4.99
CA GLN A 135 -5.16 -6.11 6.08
C GLN A 135 -3.65 -6.13 5.86
N ARG A 136 -3.09 -7.27 5.42
CA ARG A 136 -1.67 -7.37 5.10
C ARG A 136 -1.27 -6.43 3.97
N ILE A 137 -2.09 -6.32 2.92
CA ILE A 137 -1.82 -5.44 1.78
C ILE A 137 -1.85 -3.97 2.22
N VAL A 138 -2.89 -3.56 2.94
CA VAL A 138 -2.97 -2.19 3.44
C VAL A 138 -1.81 -1.87 4.38
N ASP A 139 -1.42 -2.82 5.24
CA ASP A 139 -0.26 -2.69 6.10
C ASP A 139 1.03 -2.52 5.29
N GLU A 140 1.20 -3.33 4.25
CA GLU A 140 2.38 -3.29 3.37
C GLU A 140 2.46 -1.98 2.61
N THR A 141 1.40 -1.59 1.90
CA THR A 141 1.38 -0.36 1.09
C THR A 141 1.51 0.89 1.96
N TYR A 142 0.88 0.92 3.14
CA TYR A 142 1.05 2.00 4.11
C TYR A 142 2.50 2.06 4.64
N THR A 143 3.11 0.91 4.92
CA THR A 143 4.50 0.87 5.38
C THR A 143 5.44 1.38 4.28
N LEU A 144 5.22 0.99 3.02
CA LEU A 144 5.99 1.50 1.88
C LEU A 144 5.80 3.00 1.66
N SER A 145 4.60 3.55 1.86
CA SER A 145 4.38 4.99 1.70
C SER A 145 5.11 5.80 2.77
N GLU A 146 5.13 5.34 4.02
CA GLU A 146 5.89 5.97 5.11
C GLU A 146 7.41 5.88 4.88
N ILE A 147 7.91 4.75 4.36
CA ILE A 147 9.31 4.63 3.91
C ILE A 147 9.61 5.71 2.87
N ARG A 148 8.83 5.76 1.78
CA ARG A 148 9.02 6.73 0.69
C ARG A 148 8.97 8.18 1.17
N ALA A 149 8.10 8.49 2.12
CA ALA A 149 7.99 9.83 2.69
C ALA A 149 9.26 10.26 3.46
N LEU A 150 9.97 9.31 4.07
CA LEU A 150 11.22 9.56 4.79
C LEU A 150 12.46 9.48 3.88
N SER A 151 12.37 8.82 2.72
CA SER A 151 13.50 8.49 1.85
C SER A 151 14.33 9.70 1.42
N ALA A 152 13.70 10.83 1.09
CA ALA A 152 14.43 12.03 0.70
C ALA A 152 15.36 12.53 1.83
N GLY A 153 14.89 12.44 3.08
CA GLY A 153 15.67 12.82 4.27
C GLY A 153 16.79 11.85 4.60
N MET A 154 16.80 10.64 4.04
CA MET A 154 17.85 9.64 4.26
C MET A 154 19.01 9.75 3.27
N LYS A 155 18.83 10.48 2.16
CA LYS A 155 19.88 10.70 1.13
C LYS A 155 20.92 11.74 1.56
N VAL A 156 20.66 12.53 2.61
CA VAL A 156 21.59 13.54 3.12
C VAL A 156 22.70 12.90 3.94
N LEU A 157 23.84 13.59 4.10
CA LEU A 157 24.98 13.10 4.89
C LEU A 157 24.64 12.86 6.38
N TYR A 158 23.80 13.73 6.95
CA TYR A 158 23.44 13.69 8.37
C TYR A 158 21.91 13.69 8.54
N PRO A 159 21.25 12.52 8.43
CA PRO A 159 19.81 12.41 8.63
C PRO A 159 19.45 12.62 10.11
N TRP A 160 18.22 13.08 10.36
CA TRP A 160 17.75 13.31 11.72
C TRP A 160 17.57 11.97 12.44
N ALA A 161 18.08 11.86 13.68
CA ALA A 161 18.00 10.61 14.45
C ALA A 161 16.61 10.04 14.62
N ARG A 162 15.64 10.94 14.81
CA ARG A 162 14.24 10.59 14.89
C ARG A 162 13.71 9.96 13.59
N ASP A 163 14.16 10.45 12.45
CA ASP A 163 13.70 9.99 11.13
C ASP A 163 14.40 8.70 10.73
N VAL A 164 15.69 8.52 11.07
CA VAL A 164 16.40 7.24 10.95
C VAL A 164 15.69 6.16 11.76
N LYS A 165 15.35 6.44 13.02
CA LYS A 165 14.65 5.48 13.88
C LYS A 165 13.27 5.11 13.33
N GLN A 166 12.52 6.08 12.81
CA GLN A 166 11.23 5.82 12.14
C GLN A 166 11.43 4.97 10.88
N MET A 167 12.37 5.35 10.02
CA MET A 167 12.70 4.64 8.79
C MET A 167 13.06 3.18 9.07
N HIS A 168 13.99 2.93 9.99
CA HIS A 168 14.38 1.58 10.43
C HIS A 168 13.15 0.77 10.89
N GLY A 169 12.28 1.36 11.71
CA GLY A 169 11.04 0.71 12.16
C GLY A 169 10.10 0.32 11.01
N HIS A 170 9.91 1.20 10.02
CA HIS A 170 9.07 0.90 8.86
C HIS A 170 9.69 -0.16 7.96
N ILE A 171 11.00 -0.10 7.69
CA ILE A 171 11.69 -1.11 6.87
C ILE A 171 11.58 -2.50 7.52
N LYS A 172 11.83 -2.60 8.83
CA LYS A 172 11.70 -3.87 9.56
C LYS A 172 10.29 -4.43 9.45
N ARG A 173 9.27 -3.60 9.67
CA ARG A 173 7.87 -3.98 9.52
C ARG A 173 7.55 -4.46 8.11
N TYR A 174 8.08 -3.82 7.08
CA TYR A 174 7.87 -4.23 5.69
C TYR A 174 8.39 -5.65 5.42
N PHE A 175 9.63 -5.94 5.86
CA PHE A 175 10.21 -7.26 5.66
C PHE A 175 9.56 -8.35 6.53
N GLU A 176 9.09 -8.02 7.74
CA GLU A 176 8.24 -8.91 8.54
C GLU A 176 6.95 -9.30 7.80
N LEU A 177 6.28 -8.32 7.16
CA LEU A 177 5.07 -8.57 6.36
C LEU A 177 5.35 -9.44 5.12
N LYS A 178 6.56 -9.35 4.57
CA LYS A 178 7.04 -10.18 3.45
C LYS A 178 7.61 -11.53 3.89
N MET A 179 7.72 -11.80 5.18
CA MET A 179 8.37 -12.99 5.74
C MET A 179 9.83 -13.13 5.28
N ILE A 180 10.54 -12.01 5.17
CA ILE A 180 11.97 -11.95 4.83
C ILE A 180 12.72 -11.58 6.10
N ASN A 181 13.53 -12.51 6.62
CA ASN A 181 14.26 -12.31 7.88
C ASN A 181 15.60 -11.59 7.67
N GLU A 182 16.23 -11.81 6.51
CA GLU A 182 17.56 -11.28 6.17
C GLU A 182 17.50 -10.61 4.80
N PRO A 183 16.97 -9.37 4.74
CA PRO A 183 16.87 -8.66 3.48
C PRO A 183 18.25 -8.29 2.97
N THR A 184 18.46 -8.45 1.66
CA THR A 184 19.71 -8.03 1.01
C THR A 184 19.80 -6.51 0.95
N LYS A 185 21.01 -6.01 0.75
CA LYS A 185 21.29 -4.59 0.60
C LYS A 185 20.52 -3.96 -0.56
N GLU A 186 20.40 -4.70 -1.66
CA GLU A 186 19.64 -4.31 -2.85
C GLU A 186 18.15 -4.24 -2.55
N GLN A 187 17.61 -5.21 -1.79
CA GLN A 187 16.20 -5.22 -1.40
C GLN A 187 15.87 -4.00 -0.51
N ILE A 188 16.73 -3.68 0.45
CA ILE A 188 16.54 -2.52 1.33
C ILE A 188 16.65 -1.22 0.52
N ALA A 189 17.67 -1.07 -0.32
CA ALA A 189 17.86 0.11 -1.14
C ALA A 189 16.71 0.31 -2.13
N GLN A 190 16.20 -0.76 -2.74
CA GLN A 190 15.11 -0.69 -3.70
C GLN A 190 13.82 -0.13 -3.07
N ILE A 191 13.46 -0.56 -1.85
CA ILE A 191 12.24 -0.07 -1.19
C ILE A 191 12.41 1.35 -0.65
N MET A 192 13.62 1.73 -0.24
CA MET A 192 13.91 3.07 0.24
C MET A 192 14.01 4.06 -0.90
N PHE A 193 14.79 3.76 -1.93
CA PHE A 193 15.29 4.74 -2.88
C PHE A 193 14.92 4.45 -4.33
N GLY A 194 14.17 3.38 -4.60
CA GLY A 194 13.79 3.00 -5.96
C GLY A 194 14.85 2.14 -6.66
N LYS A 195 14.52 1.65 -7.86
CA LYS A 195 15.38 0.75 -8.64
C LYS A 195 16.66 1.45 -9.13
N GLU A 196 16.59 2.75 -9.34
CA GLU A 196 17.72 3.60 -9.73
C GLU A 196 18.86 3.57 -8.72
N SER A 197 18.55 3.30 -7.44
CA SER A 197 19.54 3.25 -6.37
C SER A 197 20.47 2.04 -6.42
N LEU A 198 20.11 1.00 -7.19
CA LEU A 198 20.90 -0.22 -7.29
C LEU A 198 22.26 -0.01 -7.96
N ASN A 199 22.43 1.10 -8.69
CA ASN A 199 23.69 1.49 -9.30
C ASN A 199 24.49 2.50 -8.45
N ASP A 200 23.94 2.93 -7.32
CA ASP A 200 24.55 3.93 -6.43
C ASP A 200 25.08 3.25 -5.17
N VAL A 201 26.40 3.08 -5.12
CA VAL A 201 27.11 2.44 -4.00
C VAL A 201 26.87 3.17 -2.68
N PHE A 202 26.75 4.50 -2.72
CA PHE A 202 26.45 5.29 -1.53
C PHE A 202 25.05 4.99 -1.01
N LEU A 203 24.03 4.99 -1.87
CA LEU A 203 22.65 4.69 -1.47
C LEU A 203 22.49 3.25 -1.00
N LEU A 204 23.18 2.29 -1.63
CA LEU A 204 23.23 0.90 -1.18
C LEU A 204 23.82 0.82 0.25
N ASN A 205 25.01 1.39 0.49
CA ASN A 205 25.65 1.37 1.81
C ASN A 205 24.75 2.06 2.85
N ARG A 206 24.20 3.22 2.49
CA ARG A 206 23.32 3.98 3.37
C ARG A 206 22.07 3.19 3.77
N ALA A 207 21.45 2.50 2.83
CA ALA A 207 20.30 1.64 3.10
C ALA A 207 20.67 0.52 4.09
N PHE A 208 21.82 -0.12 3.87
CA PHE A 208 22.36 -1.15 4.75
C PHE A 208 22.59 -0.63 6.18
N ASP A 209 23.26 0.51 6.30
CA ASP A 209 23.57 1.13 7.60
C ASP A 209 22.29 1.50 8.35
N ILE A 210 21.29 2.07 7.66
CA ILE A 210 20.00 2.41 8.29
C ILE A 210 19.28 1.16 8.82
N TYR A 211 19.41 0.02 8.16
CA TYR A 211 18.72 -1.20 8.54
C TYR A 211 19.47 -2.01 9.61
N TYR A 212 20.73 -2.38 9.35
CA TYR A 212 21.49 -3.26 10.24
C TYR A 212 22.21 -2.49 11.35
N GLU A 213 22.57 -1.24 11.10
CA GLU A 213 23.47 -0.48 11.99
C GLU A 213 23.00 0.97 12.21
N PRO A 214 21.72 1.22 12.56
CA PRO A 214 21.15 2.59 12.58
C PRO A 214 21.87 3.55 13.53
N GLY A 215 22.64 3.02 14.51
CA GLY A 215 23.45 3.81 15.44
C GLY A 215 24.82 4.22 14.91
N LYS A 216 25.30 3.67 13.78
CA LYS A 216 26.58 4.06 13.17
C LYS A 216 26.52 5.32 12.32
N LEU A 217 25.31 5.74 11.94
CA LEU A 217 25.11 7.00 11.27
C LEU A 217 25.50 8.09 12.27
N ASP A 218 26.49 8.92 11.95
CA ASP A 218 26.84 10.06 12.80
C ASP A 218 25.63 11.00 12.87
N MET A 219 24.93 10.96 14.00
CA MET A 219 23.74 11.78 14.25
C MET A 219 24.04 12.93 15.21
N SER A 220 25.34 13.18 15.47
CA SER A 220 25.83 13.94 16.61
C SER A 220 26.35 15.34 16.24
N ARG A 221 25.57 16.14 15.51
CA ARG A 221 25.74 17.61 15.51
C ARG A 221 24.39 18.26 15.36
N PHE A 222 23.83 18.75 16.47
CA PHE A 222 22.91 19.88 16.66
C PHE A 222 22.22 19.70 18.03
N PHE A 223 23.02 19.78 19.09
CA PHE A 223 22.59 20.42 20.33
C PHE A 223 22.93 21.90 20.22
#